data_AF-A0A1I3ID04-F1
#
_entry.id   AF-A0A1I3ID04-F1
#
_cell.length_a   1.000
_cell.length_b   1.000
_cell.length_c   1.000
_cell.angle_alpha   90.00
_cell.angle_beta   90.00
_cell.angle_gamma   90.00
#
_symmetry.space_group_name_H-M   'P 1'
#
loop_
_entity.id
_entity.type
_entity.pdbx_description
1 polymer ?
#
loop_
_entity_poly.entity_id
_entity_poly.type
_entity_poly.pdbx_seq_one_letter_code
_entity_poly.pdbx_strand_id
1 'polypeptide(L)'
;MVYQCNNKFAGAKKCTTPHLTETEIKKAFVKVVNKLLEGKTDMLENIRLVREQICDTADLEAESRRLMEEMNMLSDRVQKCISENARIAQDQTDYQKRYDELVSRYEATKDRHDEVVRLIKARHAKSERLDGFSQALTAQSESLTKFDAGLWGTLVDFMTVYSKEDISVTFKDGTEIHIS
;
A
#
# COMPACT_ATOMS: atom_id res chain seq x y z
N MET A 1 -28.13 13.88 1.45
CA MET A 1 -27.80 13.01 2.60
C MET A 1 -27.01 13.79 3.66
N VAL A 2 -27.01 13.35 4.94
CA VAL A 2 -26.19 13.93 6.02
C VAL A 2 -25.21 12.87 6.51
N TYR A 3 -23.95 13.27 6.69
CA TYR A 3 -22.82 12.46 7.13
C TYR A 3 -22.35 12.96 8.49
N GLN A 4 -22.15 12.04 9.43
CA GLN A 4 -21.72 12.36 10.78
C GLN A 4 -20.87 11.23 11.35
N CYS A 5 -20.06 11.53 12.35
CA CYS A 5 -19.27 10.51 13.04
C CYS A 5 -20.18 9.40 13.61
N ASN A 6 -19.77 8.14 13.48
CA ASN A 6 -20.51 7.01 14.07
C ASN A 6 -20.65 7.12 15.60
N ASN A 7 -19.71 7.79 16.26
CA ASN A 7 -19.73 8.04 17.71
C ASN A 7 -20.47 9.34 18.09
N LYS A 8 -21.25 9.94 17.18
CA LYS A 8 -21.99 11.19 17.46
C LYS A 8 -22.96 11.04 18.64
N PHE A 9 -23.62 9.89 18.73
CA PHE A 9 -24.62 9.58 19.74
C PHE A 9 -24.31 8.32 20.55
N ALA A 10 -23.14 7.70 20.33
CA ALA A 10 -22.73 6.48 21.02
C ALA A 10 -21.81 6.79 22.22
N GLY A 11 -21.94 6.00 23.29
CA GLY A 11 -21.05 6.04 24.45
C GLY A 11 -21.23 7.25 25.39
N ALA A 12 -20.42 7.27 26.46
CA ALA A 12 -20.45 8.34 27.47
C ALA A 12 -19.84 9.66 26.96
N LYS A 13 -18.82 9.58 26.09
CA LYS A 13 -18.18 10.74 25.46
C LYS A 13 -18.67 10.88 24.02
N LYS A 14 -19.59 11.80 23.78
CA LYS A 14 -20.14 12.09 22.45
C LYS A 14 -19.10 12.79 21.58
N CYS A 15 -19.04 12.41 20.29
CA CYS A 15 -18.20 13.10 19.33
C CYS A 15 -18.74 14.50 19.00
N THR A 16 -17.91 15.52 19.13
CA THR A 16 -18.30 16.93 18.92
C THR A 16 -18.18 17.36 17.46
N THR A 17 -17.43 16.64 16.62
CA THR A 17 -17.22 16.94 15.19
C THR A 17 -18.55 17.21 14.48
N PRO A 18 -18.65 18.30 13.69
CA PRO A 18 -19.90 18.65 13.00
C PRO A 18 -20.31 17.58 11.99
N HIS A 19 -21.59 17.57 11.64
CA HIS A 19 -22.07 16.79 10.49
C HIS A 19 -21.81 17.57 9.20
N LEU A 20 -21.69 16.87 8.08
CA LEU A 20 -21.65 17.46 6.74
C LEU A 20 -22.83 16.96 5.92
N THR A 21 -23.37 17.84 5.09
CA THR A 21 -24.29 17.46 4.04
C THR A 21 -23.50 16.95 2.84
N GLU A 22 -24.15 16.12 2.03
CA GLU A 22 -23.60 15.68 0.75
C GLU A 22 -23.20 16.87 -0.15
N THR A 23 -23.99 17.95 -0.13
CA THR A 23 -23.70 19.17 -0.89
C THR A 23 -22.42 19.86 -0.42
N GLU A 24 -22.17 19.92 0.89
CA GLU A 24 -20.93 20.47 1.44
C GLU A 24 -19.72 19.63 1.02
N ILE A 25 -19.82 18.30 1.09
CA ILE A 25 -18.76 17.37 0.65
C ILE A 25 -18.44 17.56 -0.84
N LYS A 26 -19.48 17.60 -1.68
CA LYS A 26 -19.32 17.79 -3.13
C LYS A 26 -18.68 19.15 -3.48
N LYS A 27 -19.06 20.21 -2.77
CA LYS A 27 -18.46 21.55 -2.95
C LYS A 27 -17.00 21.57 -2.49
N ALA A 28 -16.72 20.95 -1.35
CA ALA A 28 -15.37 20.82 -0.81
C ALA A 28 -14.45 20.11 -1.82
N PHE A 29 -14.90 18.98 -2.38
CA PHE A 29 -14.19 18.24 -3.42
C PHE A 29 -13.83 19.11 -4.63
N VAL A 30 -14.82 19.81 -5.21
CA VAL A 30 -14.57 20.66 -6.39
C VAL A 30 -13.53 21.73 -6.08
N LYS A 31 -13.60 22.36 -4.90
CA LYS A 31 -12.63 23.37 -4.46
C LYS A 31 -11.22 22.80 -4.34
N VAL A 32 -11.02 21.64 -3.69
CA VAL A 32 -9.68 21.08 -3.52
C VAL A 32 -9.09 20.52 -4.80
N VAL A 33 -9.90 19.92 -5.68
CA VAL A 33 -9.42 19.42 -6.97
C VAL A 33 -8.95 20.59 -7.84
N ASN A 34 -9.68 21.71 -7.85
CA ASN A 34 -9.21 22.88 -8.58
C ASN A 34 -7.89 23.42 -8.03
N LYS A 35 -7.74 23.47 -6.70
CA LYS A 35 -6.46 23.85 -6.06
C LYS A 35 -5.33 22.85 -6.35
N LEU A 36 -5.64 21.56 -6.44
CA LEU A 36 -4.70 20.52 -6.85
C LEU A 36 -4.23 20.73 -8.30
N LEU A 37 -5.15 21.08 -9.20
CA LEU A 37 -4.87 21.31 -10.61
C LEU A 37 -3.95 22.52 -10.86
N GLU A 38 -3.94 23.52 -9.97
CA GLU A 38 -3.01 24.65 -10.03
C GLU A 38 -1.54 24.17 -9.98
N GLY A 39 -1.26 23.10 -9.24
CA GLY A 39 0.07 22.48 -9.11
C GLY A 39 0.25 21.19 -9.94
N LYS A 40 -0.60 20.95 -10.94
CA LYS A 40 -0.66 19.68 -11.70
C LYS A 40 0.70 19.26 -12.27
N THR A 41 1.44 20.18 -12.88
CA THR A 41 2.72 19.84 -13.55
C THR A 41 3.74 19.30 -12.55
N ASP A 42 3.95 20.01 -11.44
CA ASP A 42 4.91 19.59 -10.41
C ASP A 42 4.50 18.27 -9.75
N MET A 43 3.19 18.09 -9.55
CA MET A 43 2.63 16.85 -9.03
C MET A 43 2.88 15.65 -9.95
N LEU A 44 2.65 15.81 -11.25
CA LEU A 44 2.89 14.75 -12.23
C LEU A 44 4.37 14.35 -12.28
N GLU A 45 5.29 15.31 -12.21
CA GLU A 45 6.73 15.02 -12.14
C GLU A 45 7.11 14.33 -10.82
N ASN A 46 6.57 14.77 -9.69
CA ASN A 46 6.80 14.10 -8.40
C ASN A 46 6.30 12.65 -8.42
N ILE A 47 5.11 12.40 -8.98
CA ILE A 47 4.57 11.05 -9.11
C ILE A 47 5.48 10.19 -9.98
N ARG A 48 5.96 10.73 -11.10
CA ARG A 48 6.93 10.05 -11.96
C ARG A 48 8.19 9.65 -11.17
N LEU A 49 8.79 10.58 -10.43
CA LEU A 49 9.97 10.30 -9.61
C LEU A 49 9.71 9.22 -8.55
N VAL A 50 8.55 9.27 -7.87
CA VAL A 50 8.16 8.24 -6.89
C VAL A 50 8.01 6.87 -7.54
N ARG A 51 7.45 6.81 -8.75
CA ARG A 51 7.31 5.55 -9.49
C ARG A 51 8.68 4.98 -9.88
N GLU A 52 9.56 5.82 -10.42
CA GLU A 52 10.90 5.42 -10.86
C GLU A 52 11.80 4.99 -9.68
N GLN A 53 11.73 5.68 -8.53
CA GLN A 53 12.69 5.46 -7.44
C GLN A 53 12.16 4.58 -6.30
N ILE A 54 10.88 4.63 -5.99
CA ILE A 54 10.30 3.98 -4.81
C ILE A 54 9.50 2.74 -5.21
N CYS A 55 8.82 2.79 -6.36
CA CYS A 55 7.96 1.70 -6.81
C CYS A 55 8.69 0.69 -7.71
N ASP A 56 9.95 0.93 -8.07
CA ASP A 56 10.78 -0.06 -8.76
C ASP A 56 10.95 -1.31 -7.89
N THR A 57 10.78 -2.47 -8.51
CA THR A 57 10.80 -3.80 -7.86
C THR A 57 11.92 -4.69 -8.38
N ALA A 58 12.73 -4.24 -9.34
CA ALA A 58 13.74 -5.08 -10.00
C ALA A 58 14.65 -5.82 -9.00
N ASP A 59 15.20 -5.10 -8.01
CA ASP A 59 16.07 -5.69 -6.99
C ASP A 59 15.32 -6.66 -6.06
N LEU A 60 14.10 -6.32 -5.67
CA LEU A 60 13.27 -7.19 -4.82
C LEU A 60 12.87 -8.47 -5.56
N GLU A 61 12.56 -8.38 -6.85
CA GLU A 61 12.25 -9.54 -7.68
C GLU A 61 13.47 -10.44 -7.87
N ALA A 62 14.66 -9.85 -8.06
CA ALA A 62 15.91 -10.60 -8.10
C ALA A 62 16.18 -11.31 -6.77
N GLU A 63 15.95 -10.63 -5.65
CA GLU A 63 16.06 -11.21 -4.31
C GLU A 63 15.07 -12.36 -4.11
N SER A 64 13.79 -12.17 -4.48
CA SER A 64 12.75 -13.21 -4.39
C SER A 64 13.12 -14.45 -5.18
N ARG A 65 13.62 -14.31 -6.42
CA ARG A 65 14.10 -15.44 -7.23
C ARG A 65 15.25 -16.17 -6.54
N ARG A 66 16.25 -15.44 -6.03
CA ARG A 66 17.39 -16.03 -5.34
C ARG A 66 16.98 -16.80 -4.08
N LEU A 67 16.07 -16.23 -3.28
CA LEU A 67 15.55 -16.89 -2.08
C LEU A 67 14.76 -18.16 -2.42
N MET A 68 13.98 -18.14 -3.49
CA MET A 68 13.25 -19.31 -3.97
C MET A 68 14.20 -20.44 -4.41
N GLU A 69 15.28 -20.09 -5.13
CA GLU A 69 16.35 -21.05 -5.48
C GLU A 69 17.03 -21.64 -4.24
N GLU A 70 17.32 -20.80 -3.25
CA GLU A 70 17.91 -21.23 -1.98
C GLU A 70 16.99 -22.18 -1.19
N MET A 71 15.69 -21.87 -1.12
CA MET A 71 14.69 -22.76 -0.50
C MET A 71 14.64 -24.12 -1.19
N ASN A 72 14.72 -24.17 -2.52
CA ASN A 72 14.75 -25.43 -3.28
C ASN A 72 16.00 -26.26 -2.93
N MET A 73 17.18 -25.62 -2.91
CA MET A 73 18.42 -26.30 -2.51
C MET A 73 18.38 -26.82 -1.07
N LEU A 74 17.78 -26.07 -0.14
CA LEU A 74 17.62 -26.50 1.25
C LEU A 74 16.65 -27.68 1.36
N SER A 75 15.54 -27.66 0.62
CA SER A 75 14.58 -28.76 0.53
C SER A 75 15.25 -30.05 0.04
N ASP A 76 16.04 -29.98 -1.03
CA ASP A 76 16.79 -31.13 -1.56
C ASP A 76 17.78 -31.69 -0.53
N ARG A 77 18.45 -30.81 0.23
CA ARG A 77 19.38 -31.21 1.29
C ARG A 77 18.66 -31.88 2.46
N VAL A 78 17.47 -31.40 2.83
CA VAL A 78 16.62 -32.04 3.86
C VAL A 78 16.20 -33.44 3.38
N GLN A 79 15.70 -33.57 2.16
CA GLN A 79 15.30 -34.87 1.59
C GLN A 79 16.48 -35.85 1.52
N LYS A 80 17.65 -35.38 1.10
CA LYS A 80 18.88 -36.18 1.09
C LYS A 80 19.26 -36.64 2.51
N CYS A 81 19.18 -35.74 3.50
CA CYS A 81 19.46 -36.07 4.90
C CYS A 81 18.53 -37.18 5.43
N ILE A 82 17.23 -37.09 5.12
CA ILE A 82 16.24 -38.10 5.50
C ILE A 82 16.54 -39.46 4.81
N SER A 83 16.81 -39.43 3.50
CA SER A 83 17.10 -40.63 2.70
C SER A 83 18.36 -41.36 3.16
N GLU A 84 19.41 -40.61 3.52
CA GLU A 84 20.66 -41.17 4.06
C GLU A 84 20.42 -41.87 5.41
N ASN A 85 19.70 -41.25 6.34
CA ASN A 85 19.40 -41.82 7.65
C ASN A 85 18.51 -43.08 7.55
N ALA A 86 17.62 -43.15 6.55
CA ALA A 86 16.79 -44.33 6.31
C ALA A 86 17.57 -45.53 5.76
N ARG A 87 18.71 -45.31 5.10
CA ARG A 87 19.52 -46.36 4.45
C ARG A 87 20.68 -46.85 5.31
N ILE A 88 21.26 -45.96 6.10
CA ILE A 88 22.49 -46.20 6.87
C ILE A 88 22.22 -45.74 8.29
N ALA A 89 22.49 -46.60 9.27
CA ALA A 89 22.41 -46.20 10.68
C ALA A 89 23.43 -45.08 10.96
N GLN A 90 22.91 -43.90 11.33
CA GLN A 90 23.71 -42.73 11.71
C GLN A 90 23.63 -42.50 13.24
N ASP A 91 24.58 -41.74 13.77
CA ASP A 91 24.42 -41.17 15.11
C ASP A 91 23.19 -40.25 15.12
N GLN A 92 22.25 -40.54 16.02
CA GLN A 92 20.95 -39.86 16.03
C GLN A 92 21.07 -38.41 16.52
N THR A 93 22.08 -38.10 17.35
CA THR A 93 22.32 -36.74 17.83
C THR A 93 22.86 -35.87 16.70
N ASP A 94 23.83 -36.38 15.94
CA ASP A 94 24.40 -35.67 14.79
C ASP A 94 23.40 -35.51 13.65
N TYR A 95 22.59 -36.54 13.38
CA TYR A 95 21.48 -36.46 12.42
C TYR A 95 20.49 -35.36 12.79
N GLN A 96 19.99 -35.38 14.04
CA GLN A 96 18.99 -34.41 14.48
C GLN A 96 19.53 -32.98 14.38
N LYS A 97 20.77 -32.76 14.82
CA LYS A 97 21.42 -31.44 14.73
C LYS A 97 21.50 -30.93 13.29
N ARG A 98 21.93 -31.79 12.34
CA ARG A 98 22.02 -31.44 10.92
C ARG A 98 20.64 -31.17 10.31
N TYR A 99 19.64 -31.98 10.68
CA TYR A 99 18.27 -31.81 10.22
C TYR A 99 17.68 -30.48 10.72
N ASP A 100 17.78 -30.21 12.01
CA ASP A 100 17.26 -29.00 12.64
C ASP A 100 17.91 -27.73 12.06
N GLU A 101 19.22 -27.77 11.78
CA GLU A 101 19.92 -26.65 11.12
C GLU A 101 19.38 -26.39 9.70
N LEU A 102 19.11 -27.44 8.92
CA LEU A 102 18.58 -27.31 7.57
C LEU A 102 17.14 -26.76 7.59
N VAL A 103 16.30 -27.26 8.50
CA VAL A 103 14.92 -26.80 8.67
C VAL A 103 14.89 -25.34 9.12
N SER A 104 15.68 -24.99 10.14
CA SER A 104 15.75 -23.61 10.63
C SER A 104 16.19 -22.62 9.55
N ARG A 105 17.18 -22.98 8.72
CA ARG A 105 17.59 -22.16 7.58
C ARG A 105 16.48 -22.04 6.54
N TYR A 106 15.80 -23.14 6.22
CA TYR A 106 14.69 -23.12 5.27
C TYR A 106 13.58 -22.18 5.74
N GLU A 107 13.19 -22.25 7.02
CA GLU A 107 12.17 -21.39 7.61
C GLU A 107 12.58 -19.91 7.56
N ALA A 108 13.82 -19.58 7.93
CA ALA A 108 14.32 -18.22 7.86
C ALA A 108 14.35 -17.66 6.43
N THR A 109 14.79 -18.47 5.45
CA THR A 109 14.81 -18.08 4.04
C THR A 109 13.39 -17.90 3.51
N LYS A 110 12.45 -18.76 3.91
CA LYS A 110 11.02 -18.64 3.57
C LYS A 110 10.41 -17.37 4.14
N ASP A 111 10.68 -17.04 5.40
CA ASP A 111 10.14 -15.83 6.04
C ASP A 111 10.64 -14.56 5.32
N ARG A 112 11.92 -14.54 4.93
CA ARG A 112 12.46 -13.43 4.12
C ARG A 112 11.81 -13.39 2.73
N HIS A 113 11.63 -14.53 2.08
CA HIS A 113 10.97 -14.60 0.77
C HIS A 113 9.54 -14.05 0.85
N ASP A 114 8.76 -14.50 1.84
CA ASP A 114 7.38 -14.06 2.04
C ASP A 114 7.32 -12.54 2.30
N GLU A 115 8.28 -11.99 3.05
CA GLU A 115 8.39 -10.54 3.24
C GLU A 115 8.70 -9.78 1.95
N VAL A 116 9.68 -10.26 1.16
CA VAL A 116 10.03 -9.64 -0.13
C VAL A 116 8.83 -9.65 -1.08
N VAL A 117 8.09 -10.75 -1.14
CA VAL A 117 6.86 -10.86 -1.95
C VAL A 117 5.79 -9.87 -1.48
N ARG A 118 5.63 -9.66 -0.16
CA ARG A 118 4.71 -8.63 0.36
C ARG A 118 5.14 -7.23 -0.06
N LEU A 119 6.43 -6.91 0.00
CA LEU A 119 6.97 -5.61 -0.40
C LEU A 119 6.77 -5.35 -1.90
N ILE A 120 7.01 -6.35 -2.76
CA ILE A 120 6.76 -6.27 -4.20
C ILE A 120 5.28 -5.94 -4.46
N LYS A 121 4.37 -6.70 -3.85
CA LYS A 121 2.91 -6.45 -3.98
C LYS A 121 2.52 -5.04 -3.54
N ALA A 122 3.07 -4.57 -2.42
CA ALA A 122 2.82 -3.23 -1.92
C ALA A 122 3.33 -2.14 -2.88
N ARG A 123 4.51 -2.32 -3.46
CA ARG A 123 5.08 -1.37 -4.46
C ARG A 123 4.29 -1.35 -5.76
N HIS A 124 3.86 -2.51 -6.27
CA HIS A 124 2.97 -2.56 -7.43
C HIS A 124 1.64 -1.87 -7.18
N ALA A 125 0.96 -2.17 -6.07
CA ALA A 125 -0.30 -1.54 -5.72
C ALA A 125 -0.17 -0.01 -5.57
N LYS A 126 0.98 0.47 -5.05
CA LYS A 126 1.29 1.90 -5.01
C LYS A 126 1.50 2.47 -6.41
N SER A 127 2.27 1.79 -7.26
CA SER A 127 2.52 2.21 -8.65
C SER A 127 1.22 2.32 -9.46
N GLU A 128 0.34 1.34 -9.37
CA GLU A 128 -0.97 1.33 -10.05
C GLU A 128 -1.87 2.48 -9.57
N ARG A 129 -1.90 2.72 -8.26
CA ARG A 129 -2.66 3.85 -7.68
C ARG A 129 -2.15 5.19 -8.21
N LEU A 130 -0.83 5.37 -8.22
CA LEU A 130 -0.18 6.58 -8.73
C LEU A 130 -0.39 6.76 -10.24
N ASP A 131 -0.35 5.67 -11.00
CA ASP A 131 -0.61 5.71 -12.44
C ASP A 131 -2.05 6.13 -12.74
N GLY A 132 -3.03 5.53 -12.07
CA GLY A 132 -4.45 5.92 -12.20
C GLY A 132 -4.70 7.38 -11.78
N PHE A 133 -4.03 7.84 -10.73
CA PHE A 133 -4.08 9.23 -10.29
C PHE A 133 -3.51 10.20 -11.35
N SER A 134 -2.32 9.91 -11.88
CA SER A 134 -1.69 10.70 -12.94
C SER A 134 -2.51 10.73 -14.22
N GLN A 135 -3.11 9.61 -14.62
CA GLN A 135 -3.99 9.55 -15.78
C GLN A 135 -5.23 10.42 -15.60
N ALA A 136 -5.88 10.36 -14.43
CA ALA A 136 -7.04 11.19 -14.11
C ALA A 136 -6.71 12.69 -14.12
N LEU A 137 -5.57 13.08 -13.52
CA LEU A 137 -5.11 14.46 -13.59
C LEU A 137 -4.81 14.89 -15.01
N THR A 138 -4.10 14.07 -15.79
CA THR A 138 -3.72 14.38 -17.18
C THR A 138 -4.94 14.61 -18.05
N ALA A 139 -5.97 13.76 -17.92
CA ALA A 139 -7.24 13.88 -18.64
C ALA A 139 -8.01 15.16 -18.29
N GLN A 140 -7.78 15.74 -17.11
CA GLN A 140 -8.41 16.99 -16.70
C GLN A 140 -7.66 18.20 -17.28
N SER A 141 -8.21 18.80 -18.34
CA SER A 141 -7.65 20.00 -19.00
C SER A 141 -8.18 21.31 -18.46
N GLU A 142 -9.36 21.30 -17.83
CA GLU A 142 -10.07 22.49 -17.36
C GLU A 142 -10.39 22.40 -15.87
N SER A 143 -10.75 23.53 -15.24
CA SER A 143 -11.25 23.53 -13.88
C SER A 143 -12.54 22.72 -13.77
N LEU A 144 -12.64 21.94 -12.70
CA LEU A 144 -13.82 21.17 -12.39
C LEU A 144 -14.96 22.12 -11.98
N THR A 145 -16.10 22.05 -12.67
CA THR A 145 -17.27 22.90 -12.41
C THR A 145 -18.33 22.23 -11.53
N LYS A 146 -18.33 20.89 -11.48
CA LYS A 146 -19.27 20.08 -10.69
C LYS A 146 -18.61 18.82 -10.17
N PHE A 147 -19.20 18.23 -9.14
CA PHE A 147 -18.74 16.95 -8.62
C PHE A 147 -18.77 15.84 -9.68
N ASP A 148 -17.71 15.05 -9.71
CA ASP A 148 -17.55 13.87 -10.55
C ASP A 148 -17.20 12.67 -9.66
N ALA A 149 -18.08 11.66 -9.67
CA ALA A 149 -17.93 10.48 -8.82
C ALA A 149 -16.74 9.59 -9.24
N GLY A 150 -16.40 9.57 -10.53
CA GLY A 150 -15.25 8.83 -11.06
C GLY A 150 -13.94 9.49 -10.61
N LEU A 151 -13.82 10.81 -10.79
CA LEU A 151 -12.66 11.56 -10.29
C LEU A 151 -12.54 11.46 -8.78
N TRP A 152 -13.65 11.52 -8.03
CA TRP A 152 -13.63 11.30 -6.60
C TRP A 152 -13.02 9.92 -6.26
N GLY A 153 -13.52 8.86 -6.89
CA GLY A 153 -13.06 7.49 -6.65
C GLY A 153 -11.59 7.27 -7.02
N THR A 154 -11.06 8.03 -7.98
CA THR A 154 -9.66 7.92 -8.41
C THR A 154 -8.71 8.81 -7.61
N LEU A 155 -9.15 10.01 -7.23
CA LEU A 155 -8.26 11.01 -6.61
C LEU A 155 -8.30 10.98 -5.09
N VAL A 156 -9.47 10.83 -4.47
CA VAL A 156 -9.65 10.99 -3.03
C VAL A 156 -9.41 9.68 -2.29
N ASP A 157 -8.60 9.72 -1.24
CA ASP A 157 -8.47 8.62 -0.28
C ASP A 157 -9.53 8.78 0.82
N PHE A 158 -9.45 9.89 1.57
CA PHE A 158 -10.43 10.24 2.59
C PHE A 158 -10.50 11.76 2.82
N MET A 159 -11.53 12.18 3.56
CA MET A 159 -11.66 13.54 4.07
C MET A 159 -11.63 13.54 5.59
N THR A 160 -10.89 14.49 6.16
CA THR A 160 -10.86 14.70 7.61
C THR A 160 -11.62 15.97 7.94
N VAL A 161 -12.56 15.87 8.91
CA VAL A 161 -13.39 16.99 9.33
C VAL A 161 -12.98 17.41 10.73
N TYR A 162 -12.37 18.60 10.84
CA TYR A 162 -12.03 19.21 12.12
C TYR A 162 -13.16 20.13 12.58
N SER A 163 -13.68 20.96 11.66
CA SER A 163 -14.82 21.83 11.87
C SER A 163 -15.62 22.02 10.57
N LYS A 164 -16.64 22.90 10.58
CA LYS A 164 -17.37 23.27 9.34
C LYS A 164 -16.51 24.10 8.39
N GLU A 165 -15.50 24.78 8.92
CA GLU A 165 -14.62 25.72 8.23
C GLU A 165 -13.21 25.15 8.06
N ASP A 166 -12.92 23.97 8.61
CA ASP A 166 -11.63 23.30 8.51
C ASP A 166 -11.84 21.82 8.18
N ILE A 167 -11.64 21.53 6.90
CA ILE A 167 -11.77 20.20 6.31
C ILE A 167 -10.52 19.96 5.48
N SER A 168 -9.85 18.84 5.68
CA SER A 168 -8.77 18.41 4.80
C SER A 168 -9.24 17.28 3.89
N VAL A 169 -8.72 17.28 2.66
CA VAL A 169 -8.87 16.18 1.72
C VAL A 169 -7.51 15.57 1.48
N THR A 170 -7.39 14.29 1.79
CA THR A 170 -6.21 13.48 1.53
C THR A 170 -6.42 12.73 0.22
N PHE A 171 -5.52 12.97 -0.72
CA PHE A 171 -5.50 12.36 -2.03
C PHE A 171 -4.73 11.04 -2.02
N LYS A 172 -5.02 10.18 -3.00
CA LYS A 172 -4.44 8.84 -3.11
C LYS A 172 -2.94 8.83 -3.43
N ASP A 173 -2.39 9.95 -3.90
CA ASP A 173 -0.96 10.17 -4.04
C ASP A 173 -0.26 10.53 -2.71
N GLY A 174 -1.04 10.84 -1.66
CA GLY A 174 -0.58 11.25 -0.34
C GLY A 174 -0.65 12.76 -0.10
N THR A 175 -1.03 13.57 -1.09
CA THR A 175 -1.18 15.02 -0.92
C THR A 175 -2.36 15.33 0.00
N GLU A 176 -2.19 16.27 0.93
CA GLU A 176 -3.26 16.77 1.78
C GLU A 176 -3.51 18.25 1.51
N ILE A 177 -4.77 18.62 1.23
CA ILE A 177 -5.16 20.01 1.01
C ILE A 177 -6.25 20.40 2.00
N HIS A 178 -5.98 21.44 2.79
CA HIS A 178 -6.98 22.06 3.67
C HIS A 178 -7.87 23.03 2.91
N ILE A 179 -9.16 22.96 3.25
CA ILE A 179 -10.19 23.93 2.91
C ILE A 179 -10.41 24.77 4.16
N SER A 180 -9.94 26.01 4.09
CA SER A 180 -10.41 27.14 4.88
C SER A 180 -11.29 28.05 4.04
#